data_AF-A0A955LZS2-F1
#
_entry.id   AF-A0A955LZS2-F1
#
_cell.length_a   1.000
_cell.length_b   1.000
_cell.length_c   1.000
_cell.angle_alpha   90.00
_cell.angle_beta   90.00
_cell.angle_gamma   90.00
#
_symmetry.space_group_name_H-M   'P 1'
#
loop_
_entity.id
_entity.type
_entity.pdbx_description
1 polymer ?
#
loop_
_entity_poly.entity_id
_entity_poly.type
_entity_poly.pdbx_seq_one_letter_code
_entity_poly.pdbx_strand_id
1 'polypeptide(L)' 'MVVFDLWAEAFIFSSVYAILIIIPCILVAIMGRKLIDKLGQYPTRAPLIHMEIFFKMIILEVLTFGSIIVFYLFFQK' A
#
# COMPACT_ATOMS: atom_id res chain seq x y z
N MET A 1 19.32 23.84 15.87
CA MET A 1 19.50 23.49 14.45
C MET A 1 20.44 22.30 14.43
N VAL A 2 19.89 21.09 14.33
CA VAL A 2 20.72 19.90 14.25
C VAL A 2 21.39 19.95 12.88
N VAL A 3 22.73 20.02 12.87
CA VAL A 3 23.53 20.01 11.64
C VAL A 3 23.54 18.57 11.17
N PHE A 4 22.58 18.28 10.31
CA PHE A 4 22.35 16.97 9.74
C PHE A 4 23.08 16.86 8.40
N ASP A 5 23.70 15.70 8.15
CA ASP A 5 24.27 15.34 6.85
C ASP A 5 23.08 15.18 5.88
N LEU A 6 22.64 16.27 5.26
CA LEU A 6 21.41 16.38 4.44
C LEU A 6 21.22 15.19 3.48
N TRP A 7 22.32 14.67 2.96
CA TRP A 7 22.34 13.56 2.02
C TRP A 7 21.97 12.22 2.65
N ALA A 8 22.46 11.92 3.86
CA ALA A 8 22.21 10.64 4.52
C ALA A 8 20.75 10.52 4.97
N GLU A 9 20.17 11.59 5.52
CA GLU A 9 18.76 11.61 5.92
C GLU A 9 17.80 11.61 4.75
N ALA A 10 18.09 12.39 3.69
CA ALA A 10 17.28 12.36 2.49
C ALA A 10 17.26 10.95 1.87
N PHE A 11 18.39 10.24 1.90
CA PHE A 11 18.48 8.87 1.42
C PHE A 11 17.66 7.90 2.26
N ILE A 12 17.77 7.97 3.59
CA ILE A 12 17.00 7.12 4.51
C ILE A 12 15.50 7.39 4.36
N PHE A 13 15.09 8.66 4.33
CA PHE A 13 13.70 9.07 4.14
C PHE A 13 13.14 8.55 2.80
N SER A 14 13.86 8.79 1.70
CA SER A 14 13.47 8.32 0.37
C SER A 14 13.35 6.80 0.30
N SER A 15 14.30 6.08 0.90
CA SER A 15 14.28 4.62 0.93
C SER A 15 13.08 4.07 1.71
N VAL A 16 12.79 4.62 2.89
CA VAL A 16 11.66 4.15 3.72
C VAL A 16 10.32 4.49 3.06
N TYR A 17 10.21 5.69 2.49
CA TYR A 17 9.02 6.11 1.75
C TYR A 17 8.78 5.23 0.51
N ALA A 18 9.83 4.90 -0.24
CA ALA A 18 9.72 4.01 -1.39
C ALA A 18 9.19 2.63 -0.98
N ILE A 19 9.68 2.06 0.12
CA ILE A 19 9.20 0.75 0.63
C ILE A 19 7.72 0.84 1.04
N LEU A 20 7.32 1.91 1.73
CA LEU A 20 5.93 2.14 2.15
C LEU A 20 4.95 2.21 0.97
N ILE A 21 5.40 2.64 -0.21
CA ILE A 21 4.58 2.66 -1.43
C ILE A 21 4.66 1.35 -2.20
N ILE A 22 5.85 0.78 -2.36
CA ILE A 22 6.05 -0.40 -3.20
C ILE A 22 5.29 -1.61 -2.64
N ILE A 23 5.30 -1.80 -1.31
CA ILE A 23 4.61 -2.92 -0.66
C ILE A 23 3.11 -2.96 -0.98
N PRO A 24 2.31 -1.91 -0.73
CA PRO A 24 0.89 -1.93 -1.05
C PRO A 24 0.63 -2.04 -2.55
N CYS A 25 1.47 -1.46 -3.42
CA CYS A 25 1.34 -1.64 -4.86
C CYS A 25 1.47 -3.10 -5.30
N ILE A 26 2.42 -3.86 -4.75
CA ILE A 26 2.58 -5.29 -5.03
C ILE A 26 1.36 -6.07 -4.53
N LEU A 27 0.86 -5.75 -3.34
CA LEU A 27 -0.33 -6.41 -2.76
C LEU A 27 -1.57 -6.18 -3.63
N VAL A 28 -1.79 -4.95 -4.12
CA VAL A 28 -2.87 -4.62 -5.06
C VAL A 28 -2.74 -5.44 -6.35
N ALA A 29 -1.54 -5.55 -6.92
CA ALA A 29 -1.32 -6.35 -8.13
C ALA A 29 -1.65 -7.84 -7.92
N ILE A 30 -1.26 -8.42 -6.78
CA ILE A 30 -1.60 -9.81 -6.42
C ILE A 30 -3.11 -9.98 -6.26
N MET A 31 -3.79 -9.01 -5.65
CA MET A 31 -5.25 -9.02 -5.50
C MET A 31 -5.97 -8.91 -6.85
N GLY A 32 -5.48 -8.06 -7.76
CA GLY A 32 -5.98 -7.94 -9.12
C GLY A 32 -5.84 -9.23 -9.92
N ARG A 33 -4.70 -9.93 -9.79
CA ARG A 33 -4.52 -11.26 -10.40
C ARG A 33 -5.53 -12.27 -9.86
N LYS A 34 -5.73 -12.32 -8.54
CA LYS A 34 -6.73 -13.20 -7.91
C LYS A 34 -8.16 -12.88 -8.35
N LEU A 35 -8.47 -11.60 -8.57
CA LEU A 35 -9.77 -11.16 -9.12
C LEU A 35 -9.98 -11.79 -10.49
N ILE A 36 -9.03 -11.60 -11.41
CA ILE A 36 -9.09 -12.10 -12.78
C ILE A 36 -9.23 -13.63 -12.81
N ASP A 37 -8.40 -14.34 -12.04
CA ASP A 37 -8.46 -15.82 -11.97
C ASP A 37 -9.83 -16.31 -11.45
N LYS A 38 -10.37 -15.70 -10.39
CA LYS A 38 -11.68 -16.09 -9.84
C LYS A 38 -12.84 -15.76 -10.79
N LEU A 39 -12.79 -14.62 -11.47
CA LEU A 39 -13.81 -14.24 -12.47
C LEU A 39 -13.78 -15.16 -13.68
N GLY A 40 -12.59 -15.58 -14.13
CA GLY A 40 -12.44 -16.56 -15.20
C GLY A 40 -13.03 -17.94 -14.85
N GLN A 41 -12.95 -18.34 -13.57
CA GLN A 41 -13.49 -19.62 -13.10
C GLN A 41 -14.99 -19.58 -12.76
N TYR A 42 -15.52 -18.46 -12.26
CA TYR A 42 -16.90 -18.34 -11.78
C TYR A 42 -17.59 -17.03 -12.21
N PRO A 43 -17.93 -16.88 -13.51
CA PRO A 43 -18.48 -15.63 -14.04
C PRO A 43 -19.84 -15.23 -13.43
N THR A 44 -20.65 -16.20 -13.02
CA THR A 44 -21.96 -15.94 -12.38
C THR A 44 -21.86 -15.41 -10.95
N ARG A 45 -20.68 -15.49 -10.31
CA ARG A 45 -20.42 -15.02 -8.94
C ARG A 45 -19.65 -13.69 -8.90
N ALA A 46 -19.54 -13.00 -10.04
CA ALA A 46 -18.86 -11.71 -10.15
C ALA A 46 -19.18 -10.72 -9.01
N PRO A 47 -20.44 -10.42 -8.64
CA PRO A 47 -20.73 -9.41 -7.61
C PRO A 47 -20.17 -9.79 -6.23
N LEU A 48 -20.22 -11.07 -5.85
CA LEU A 48 -19.66 -11.55 -4.59
C LEU A 48 -18.13 -11.46 -4.58
N ILE A 49 -17.49 -11.84 -5.68
CA ILE A 49 -16.03 -11.81 -5.82
C ILE A 49 -15.52 -10.35 -5.79
N HIS A 50 -16.23 -9.44 -6.46
CA HIS A 50 -15.91 -8.01 -6.43
C HIS A 50 -16.02 -7.44 -5.01
N MET A 51 -17.09 -7.74 -4.28
CA MET A 51 -17.27 -7.27 -2.91
C MET A 51 -16.20 -7.80 -1.94
N GLU A 52 -15.82 -9.08 -2.06
CA GLU A 52 -14.75 -9.68 -1.24
C GLU A 52 -13.40 -8.98 -1.45
N ILE A 53 -13.08 -8.65 -2.70
CA ILE A 53 -11.80 -8.03 -3.07
C ILE A 53 -11.82 -6.53 -2.78
N PHE A 54 -12.96 -5.86 -2.96
CA PHE A 54 -13.16 -4.47 -2.60
C PHE A 54 -12.96 -4.23 -1.11
N PHE A 55 -13.51 -5.08 -0.24
CA PHE A 55 -13.32 -4.98 1.20
C PHE A 55 -11.84 -5.13 1.60
N LYS A 56 -11.12 -6.07 0.97
CA LYS A 56 -9.67 -6.23 1.16
C LYS A 56 -8.88 -5.01 0.68
N MET A 57 -9.31 -4.35 -0.40
CA MET A 57 -8.66 -3.13 -0.90
C MET A 57 -8.84 -1.98 0.08
N ILE A 58 -10.05 -1.78 0.62
CA ILE A 58 -10.30 -0.73 1.63
C ILE A 58 -9.39 -0.92 2.84
N ILE A 59 -9.26 -2.15 3.36
CA ILE A 59 -8.38 -2.42 4.49
C ILE A 59 -6.93 -2.08 4.16
N LEU A 60 -6.45 -2.49 2.99
CA LEU A 60 -5.09 -2.22 2.55
C LEU A 60 -4.84 -0.70 2.41
N GLU A 61 -5.80 0.03 1.88
CA GLU A 61 -5.71 1.48 1.70
C GLU A 61 -5.72 2.22 3.04
N VAL A 62 -6.58 1.83 3.98
CA VAL A 62 -6.59 2.38 5.35
C VAL A 62 -5.26 2.13 6.06
N LEU A 63 -4.70 0.91 5.94
CA LEU A 63 -3.39 0.59 6.50
C LEU A 63 -2.27 1.42 5.85
N THR A 64 -2.32 1.60 4.54
CA THR A 64 -1.33 2.39 3.80
C THR A 64 -1.41 3.86 4.21
N PHE A 65 -2.61 4.45 4.23
CA PHE A 65 -2.82 5.81 4.71
C PHE A 65 -2.35 5.99 6.16
N GLY A 66 -2.71 5.06 7.05
CA GLY A 66 -2.25 5.08 8.43
C GLY A 66 -0.72 5.04 8.54
N SER A 67 -0.06 4.19 7.77
CA SER A 67 1.40 4.09 7.76
C SER A 67 2.10 5.36 7.26
N ILE A 68 1.54 6.01 6.23
CA ILE A 68 2.06 7.28 5.69
C ILE A 68 1.88 8.42 6.70
N ILE A 69 0.73 8.48 7.38
CA ILE A 69 0.49 9.49 8.42
C ILE A 69 1.46 9.32 9.58
N VAL A 70 1.68 8.08 10.05
CA VAL A 70 2.65 7.79 11.12
C VAL A 70 4.06 8.18 10.69
N PHE A 71 4.45 7.85 9.46
CA PHE A 71 5.74 8.25 8.89
C PHE A 71 5.89 9.78 8.85
N TYR A 72 4.87 10.49 8.38
CA TYR A 72 4.88 11.96 8.36
C TYR A 72 5.01 12.57 9.77
N LEU A 73 4.23 12.07 10.74
CA LEU A 73 4.29 12.53 12.14
C LEU A 73 5.64 12.23 12.80
N PHE A 74 6.30 11.13 12.44
CA PHE A 74 7.62 10.78 12.96
C PHE A 74 8.71 11.71 12.44
N PHE A 75 8.67 12.08 11.16
CA PHE A 75 9.67 12.95 10.53
C PHE A 75 9.42 14.45 10.74
N GLN A 76 8.19 14.86 11.08
CA GLN A 76 7.90 16.25 11.46
C GLN A 76 8.47 16.61 12.84
N LYS A 77 8.76 15.61 13.68
CA LYS A 77 9.18 15.78 15.07
C LYS A 77 10.70 15.78 15.21
#